data_AF-A0A1D7Y5Y7-F1
#
_entry.id   AF-A0A1D7Y5Y7-F1
#
_cell.length_a   1.000
_cell.length_b   1.000
_cell.length_c   1.000
_cell.angle_alpha   90.00
_cell.angle_beta   90.00
_cell.angle_gamma   90.00
#
_symmetry.space_group_name_H-M   'P 1'
#
loop_
_entity.id
_entity.type
_entity.pdbx_description
1 polymer ?
#
loop_
_entity_poly.entity_id
_entity_poly.type
_entity_poly.pdbx_seq_one_letter_code
_entity_poly.pdbx_strand_id
1 'polypeptide(L)'
;MAVVPMSAQSSDPGGAVAAYQWAQQNLTDAWGKGKPLTRERSGTADRTDRTCGSGSSEPFQDLTELVPTDTCGEFPFAETREGGTDGARCAEVIPNFGNGGWDTYVLGNSLDLDPARPCVRAHLPLADKQFADRKLSEGFENQRVLDADQFEVKFTTPTAGPQARCLESAPAGSLPSGDGWIRNTTEPVAHTNKTTTPPGPAGTRPTTAQACLGKKLGKGSGATGDITGWQDAQQFNAANPPLVAQARCHLIANILGGKGRVRDGGQNNLVPCWQVGMNTGTPSMRTYEAEAQKKVAEQSFGANDAIFYQVTPVYRDATSTIPVGVTMSANIERADGTTELLFPNVYITNTQANTGLLNLGN
;
A
#
# COMPACT_ATOMS: atom_id res chain seq x y z
N MET A 1 36.02 -15.51 7.37
CA MET A 1 34.96 -14.64 7.88
C MET A 1 33.71 -15.48 8.08
N ALA A 2 33.00 -15.31 9.18
CA ALA A 2 31.77 -16.08 9.44
C ALA A 2 30.66 -15.66 8.48
N VAL A 3 29.80 -16.61 8.08
CA VAL A 3 28.61 -16.33 7.27
C VAL A 3 27.40 -16.77 8.06
N VAL A 4 26.63 -15.82 8.58
CA VAL A 4 25.44 -16.03 9.38
C VAL A 4 24.25 -16.33 8.46
N PRO A 5 23.67 -17.54 8.47
CA PRO A 5 22.50 -17.83 7.65
C PRO A 5 21.23 -17.36 8.35
N MET A 6 20.37 -16.64 7.64
CA MET A 6 19.01 -16.30 8.07
C MET A 6 18.04 -16.74 6.99
N SER A 7 17.17 -17.70 7.32
CA SER A 7 16.28 -18.34 6.35
C SER A 7 14.85 -18.34 6.86
N ALA A 8 13.91 -18.08 5.95
CA ALA A 8 12.47 -18.23 6.18
C ALA A 8 11.86 -19.09 5.09
N GLN A 9 10.91 -19.94 5.46
CA GLN A 9 10.02 -20.69 4.57
C GLN A 9 8.68 -19.96 4.41
N SER A 10 7.82 -20.42 3.50
CA SER A 10 6.50 -19.82 3.26
C SER A 10 5.56 -19.91 4.46
N SER A 11 5.78 -20.85 5.37
CA SER A 11 5.01 -21.02 6.61
C SER A 11 5.57 -20.20 7.78
N ASP A 12 6.75 -19.62 7.63
CA ASP A 12 7.41 -18.88 8.71
C ASP A 12 6.96 -17.42 8.73
N PRO A 13 6.95 -16.76 9.90
CA PRO A 13 6.85 -15.31 10.01
C PRO A 13 8.17 -14.67 9.55
N GLY A 14 8.40 -14.68 8.23
CA GLY A 14 9.65 -14.34 7.57
C GLY A 14 9.80 -12.89 7.12
N GLY A 15 8.86 -11.99 7.43
CA GLY A 15 8.80 -10.66 6.83
C GLY A 15 10.05 -9.82 7.08
N ALA A 16 10.60 -9.91 8.30
CA ALA A 16 11.86 -9.24 8.64
C ALA A 16 13.03 -9.74 7.78
N VAL A 17 13.15 -11.07 7.62
CA VAL A 17 14.18 -11.70 6.78
C VAL A 17 14.06 -11.24 5.32
N ALA A 18 12.83 -11.13 4.82
CA ALA A 18 12.55 -10.63 3.48
C ALA A 18 12.95 -9.16 3.30
N ALA A 19 12.62 -8.28 4.26
CA ALA A 19 13.02 -6.88 4.22
C ALA A 19 14.56 -6.71 4.23
N TYR A 20 15.27 -7.53 5.01
CA TYR A 20 16.73 -7.50 5.05
C TYR A 20 17.37 -8.03 3.76
N GLN A 21 16.79 -9.08 3.19
CA GLN A 21 17.17 -9.57 1.87
C GLN A 21 16.96 -8.51 0.78
N TRP A 22 15.81 -7.83 0.81
CA TRP A 22 15.50 -6.74 -0.10
C TRP A 22 16.54 -5.63 0.02
N ALA A 23 16.92 -5.24 1.24
CA ALA A 23 17.94 -4.21 1.45
C ALA A 23 19.31 -4.62 0.87
N GLN A 24 19.72 -5.88 1.03
CA GLN A 24 20.94 -6.41 0.39
C GLN A 24 20.91 -6.41 -1.14
N GLN A 25 19.72 -6.50 -1.73
CA GLN A 25 19.55 -6.57 -3.18
C GLN A 25 19.39 -5.19 -3.83
N ASN A 26 18.82 -4.22 -3.10
CA ASN A 26 18.37 -2.96 -3.67
C ASN A 26 19.14 -1.73 -3.16
N LEU A 27 19.83 -1.82 -2.01
CA LEU A 27 20.65 -0.72 -1.49
C LEU A 27 22.12 -0.90 -1.91
N THR A 28 22.76 0.22 -2.21
CA THR A 28 24.14 0.30 -2.74
C THR A 28 25.16 -0.28 -1.76
N ASP A 29 24.94 -0.10 -0.46
CA ASP A 29 25.86 -0.62 0.54
C ASP A 29 25.84 -2.15 0.62
N ALA A 30 24.71 -2.78 0.29
CA ALA A 30 24.52 -4.22 0.31
C ALA A 30 25.10 -4.89 1.58
N TRP A 31 24.88 -4.27 2.75
CA TRP A 31 25.47 -4.71 4.02
C TRP A 31 25.30 -6.21 4.27
N GLY A 32 26.33 -6.87 4.77
CA GLY A 32 26.36 -8.32 4.93
C GLY A 32 26.58 -9.12 3.64
N LYS A 33 26.72 -8.46 2.48
CA LYS A 33 27.04 -9.06 1.18
C LYS A 33 28.12 -8.23 0.47
N GLY A 34 29.39 -8.62 0.62
CA GLY A 34 30.53 -7.87 0.07
C GLY A 34 30.97 -6.67 0.90
N LYS A 35 30.08 -6.09 1.74
CA LYS A 35 30.46 -5.23 2.87
C LYS A 35 30.11 -5.94 4.19
N PRO A 36 31.08 -6.41 4.98
CA PRO A 36 30.79 -7.16 6.19
C PRO A 36 30.16 -6.26 7.27
N LEU A 37 29.39 -6.89 8.14
CA LEU A 37 28.89 -6.30 9.38
C LEU A 37 29.86 -6.61 10.51
N THR A 38 29.93 -5.75 11.52
CA THR A 38 30.75 -5.94 12.71
C THR A 38 29.83 -6.14 13.91
N ARG A 39 29.89 -7.30 14.59
CA ARG A 39 29.06 -7.55 15.76
C ARG A 39 29.40 -6.54 16.87
N GLU A 40 28.38 -5.93 17.46
CA GLU A 40 28.54 -4.99 18.55
C GLU A 40 27.37 -5.13 19.54
N ARG A 41 27.64 -5.69 20.72
CA ARG A 41 26.61 -5.94 21.75
C ARG A 41 26.28 -4.71 22.59
N SER A 42 27.27 -3.83 22.81
CA SER A 42 27.08 -2.61 23.57
C SER A 42 26.38 -1.54 22.73
N GLY A 43 25.44 -0.79 23.32
CA GLY A 43 24.75 0.31 22.64
C GLY A 43 23.64 -0.12 21.69
N THR A 44 23.20 -1.39 21.73
CA THR A 44 22.10 -1.89 20.88
C THR A 44 20.81 -1.09 21.10
N ALA A 45 20.45 -0.81 22.36
CA ALA A 45 19.26 -0.02 22.67
C ALA A 45 19.33 1.39 22.07
N ASP A 46 20.49 2.06 22.17
CA ASP A 46 20.69 3.39 21.60
C ASP A 46 20.63 3.36 20.07
N ARG A 47 21.22 2.33 19.44
CA ARG A 47 21.14 2.15 17.98
C ARG A 47 19.69 1.92 17.53
N THR A 48 18.96 1.04 18.21
CA THR A 48 17.53 0.83 17.93
C THR A 48 16.71 2.10 18.14
N ASP A 49 16.96 2.87 19.19
CA ASP A 49 16.22 4.12 19.43
C ASP A 49 16.50 5.18 18.34
N ARG A 50 17.72 5.23 17.79
CA ARG A 50 18.06 6.13 16.66
C ARG A 50 17.39 5.76 15.34
N THR A 51 17.22 4.47 15.04
CA THR A 51 16.59 4.04 13.77
C THR A 51 15.06 3.93 13.88
N CYS A 52 14.60 3.34 14.98
CA CYS A 52 13.23 2.85 15.15
C CYS A 52 12.49 3.53 16.30
N GLY A 53 13.14 4.36 17.11
CA GLY A 53 12.56 4.92 18.32
C GLY A 53 12.44 6.44 18.30
N SER A 54 12.40 7.00 19.50
CA SER A 54 12.27 8.44 19.76
C SER A 54 13.56 9.22 19.50
N GLY A 55 14.69 8.53 19.40
CA GLY A 55 15.99 9.10 19.06
C GLY A 55 16.19 9.42 17.58
N SER A 56 15.28 9.01 16.70
CA SER A 56 15.30 9.43 15.29
C SER A 56 14.81 10.87 15.13
N SER A 57 15.35 11.59 14.15
CA SER A 57 14.80 12.89 13.73
C SER A 57 13.40 12.78 13.12
N GLU A 58 13.01 11.59 12.65
CA GLU A 58 11.66 11.23 12.25
C GLU A 58 11.27 9.91 12.93
N PRO A 59 10.67 9.98 14.14
CA PRO A 59 10.31 8.79 14.91
C PRO A 59 9.43 7.83 14.11
N PHE A 60 9.69 6.53 14.27
CA PHE A 60 8.89 5.48 13.64
C PHE A 60 7.42 5.61 14.07
N GLN A 61 6.52 5.57 13.10
CA GLN A 61 5.08 5.66 13.35
C GLN A 61 4.42 4.34 12.99
N ASP A 62 3.83 3.68 13.99
CA ASP A 62 3.15 2.41 13.78
C ASP A 62 1.99 2.54 12.77
N LEU A 63 2.03 1.74 11.71
CA LEU A 63 1.02 1.63 10.66
C LEU A 63 0.09 0.45 10.93
N THR A 64 -0.50 0.40 12.13
CA THR A 64 -1.37 -0.71 12.58
C THR A 64 -2.60 -1.00 11.68
N GLU A 65 -2.98 -0.05 10.81
CA GLU A 65 -4.05 -0.20 9.82
C GLU A 65 -3.61 -0.98 8.56
N LEU A 66 -2.30 -1.09 8.33
CA LEU A 66 -1.67 -1.85 7.25
C LEU A 66 -0.99 -3.12 7.78
N VAL A 67 -0.28 -3.01 8.90
CA VAL A 67 0.49 -4.08 9.51
C VAL A 67 -0.04 -4.36 10.93
N PRO A 68 -0.74 -5.48 11.18
CA PRO A 68 -1.22 -5.80 12.51
C PRO A 68 -0.05 -5.94 13.50
N THR A 69 -0.17 -5.36 14.70
CA THR A 69 0.92 -5.34 15.71
C THR A 69 2.22 -4.81 15.12
N ASP A 70 2.14 -3.70 14.40
CA ASP A 70 3.28 -3.11 13.71
C ASP A 70 4.44 -2.81 14.67
N THR A 71 5.64 -3.15 14.22
CA THR A 71 6.90 -2.98 14.91
C THR A 71 7.98 -2.65 13.89
N CYS A 72 9.04 -1.99 14.34
CA CYS A 72 10.17 -1.64 13.48
C CYS A 72 11.24 -2.76 13.46
N GLY A 73 11.54 -3.26 12.27
CA GLY A 73 12.74 -4.06 11.99
C GLY A 73 13.78 -3.24 11.24
N GLU A 74 14.95 -3.04 11.83
CA GLU A 74 16.05 -2.27 11.22
C GLU A 74 17.09 -3.17 10.58
N PHE A 75 17.66 -2.71 9.46
CA PHE A 75 18.88 -3.28 8.88
C PHE A 75 19.76 -2.18 8.25
N PRO A 76 21.08 -2.12 8.53
CA PRO A 76 21.87 -3.03 9.36
C PRO A 76 21.38 -3.18 10.80
N PHE A 77 21.58 -4.37 11.39
CA PHE A 77 21.02 -4.69 12.70
C PHE A 77 21.58 -3.78 13.79
N ALA A 78 20.80 -3.41 14.81
CA ALA A 78 21.34 -2.72 15.98
C ALA A 78 22.34 -3.56 16.79
N GLU A 79 22.43 -4.87 16.59
CA GLU A 79 23.52 -5.70 17.11
C GLU A 79 24.82 -5.60 16.30
N THR A 80 24.93 -4.61 15.42
CA THR A 80 26.12 -4.33 14.60
C THR A 80 26.55 -2.88 14.73
N ARG A 81 27.85 -2.61 14.52
CA ARG A 81 28.43 -1.26 14.54
C ARG A 81 27.84 -0.38 13.43
N GLU A 82 27.47 -0.99 12.31
CA GLU A 82 26.90 -0.34 11.13
C GLU A 82 25.41 -0.01 11.33
N GLY A 83 24.76 -0.54 12.37
CA GLY A 83 23.38 -0.25 12.73
C GLY A 83 23.20 1.10 13.42
N GLY A 84 21.94 1.47 13.65
CA GLY A 84 21.60 2.70 14.38
C GLY A 84 21.79 3.98 13.57
N THR A 85 21.58 3.92 12.26
CA THR A 85 21.46 5.13 11.44
C THR A 85 20.16 5.85 11.79
N ASP A 86 20.16 7.18 11.77
CA ASP A 86 18.93 7.96 11.97
C ASP A 86 17.81 7.51 11.02
N GLY A 87 16.66 7.12 11.58
CA GLY A 87 15.52 6.54 10.86
C GLY A 87 15.06 7.35 9.65
N ALA A 88 15.09 8.69 9.70
CA ALA A 88 14.74 9.58 8.59
C ALA A 88 15.61 9.37 7.33
N ARG A 89 16.80 8.77 7.50
CA ARG A 89 17.72 8.44 6.41
C ARG A 89 17.51 7.05 5.85
N CYS A 90 16.73 6.18 6.49
CA CYS A 90 16.47 4.83 6.00
C CYS A 90 15.42 4.80 4.90
N ALA A 91 15.46 3.77 4.06
CA ALA A 91 14.29 3.38 3.28
C ALA A 91 13.25 2.78 4.23
N GLU A 92 12.00 3.23 4.15
CA GLU A 92 10.92 2.67 4.95
C GLU A 92 10.10 1.70 4.11
N VAL A 93 9.87 0.49 4.60
CA VAL A 93 9.27 -0.58 3.79
C VAL A 93 8.22 -1.40 4.54
N ILE A 94 7.31 -2.03 3.78
CA ILE A 94 6.40 -3.07 4.25
C ILE A 94 6.65 -4.34 3.41
N PRO A 95 7.25 -5.40 3.95
CA PRO A 95 7.28 -6.68 3.27
C PRO A 95 5.89 -7.34 3.34
N ASN A 96 5.51 -8.00 2.26
CA ASN A 96 4.23 -8.68 2.13
C ASN A 96 4.46 -10.06 1.54
N PHE A 97 4.01 -11.08 2.24
CA PHE A 97 3.99 -12.43 1.68
C PHE A 97 2.72 -12.63 0.87
N GLY A 98 2.87 -12.87 -0.43
CA GLY A 98 1.78 -13.16 -1.35
C GLY A 98 2.26 -14.18 -2.39
N ASN A 99 1.36 -15.06 -2.85
CA ASN A 99 1.59 -15.82 -4.09
C ASN A 99 2.86 -16.71 -4.06
N GLY A 100 3.24 -17.19 -2.88
CA GLY A 100 4.39 -18.08 -2.67
C GLY A 100 5.75 -17.38 -2.55
N GLY A 101 5.80 -16.05 -2.57
CA GLY A 101 7.02 -15.25 -2.40
C GLY A 101 6.82 -13.98 -1.58
N TRP A 102 7.90 -13.23 -1.41
CA TRP A 102 7.88 -11.94 -0.72
C TRP A 102 7.99 -10.78 -1.70
N ASP A 103 7.05 -9.85 -1.61
CA ASP A 103 7.15 -8.52 -2.22
C ASP A 103 7.49 -7.50 -1.13
N THR A 104 8.15 -6.41 -1.51
CA THR A 104 8.49 -5.32 -0.57
C THR A 104 8.00 -3.98 -1.10
N TYR A 105 7.11 -3.36 -0.34
CA TYR A 105 6.54 -2.05 -0.64
C TYR A 105 7.40 -0.95 0.00
N VAL A 106 7.84 0.03 -0.78
CA VAL A 106 8.62 1.18 -0.27
C VAL A 106 7.69 2.35 0.01
N LEU A 107 7.68 2.84 1.24
CA LEU A 107 6.83 3.95 1.70
C LEU A 107 7.46 5.32 1.42
N GLY A 108 6.61 6.35 1.26
CA GLY A 108 7.01 7.76 1.04
C GLY A 108 6.71 8.31 -0.37
N ASN A 109 7.17 9.54 -0.66
CA ASN A 109 7.13 10.19 -1.99
C ASN A 109 8.14 9.54 -2.97
N SER A 110 8.07 8.22 -3.08
CA SER A 110 9.01 7.33 -3.77
C SER A 110 8.81 7.32 -5.28
N LEU A 111 8.75 8.49 -5.93
CA LEU A 111 8.84 8.54 -7.39
C LEU A 111 10.08 7.79 -7.89
N ASP A 112 11.14 7.72 -7.08
CA ASP A 112 12.27 6.81 -7.26
C ASP A 112 12.77 6.30 -5.88
N LEU A 113 12.94 4.98 -5.74
CA LEU A 113 13.74 4.41 -4.65
C LEU A 113 15.15 4.99 -4.73
N ASP A 114 15.65 5.61 -3.65
CA ASP A 114 17.05 6.03 -3.57
C ASP A 114 17.91 4.85 -3.08
N PRO A 115 18.67 4.17 -3.97
CA PRO A 115 19.52 3.05 -3.57
C PRO A 115 20.70 3.50 -2.70
N ALA A 116 20.97 4.80 -2.54
CA ALA A 116 22.03 5.32 -1.67
C ALA A 116 21.61 5.40 -0.19
N ARG A 117 20.35 5.05 0.13
CA ARG A 117 19.89 4.94 1.52
C ARG A 117 20.74 3.90 2.27
N PRO A 118 21.32 4.24 3.44
CA PRO A 118 22.29 3.37 4.13
C PRO A 118 21.63 2.23 4.93
N CYS A 119 20.31 2.27 5.10
CA CYS A 119 19.56 1.36 5.96
C CYS A 119 18.12 1.22 5.47
N VAL A 120 17.44 0.20 6.00
CA VAL A 120 15.99 0.00 5.90
C VAL A 120 15.38 -0.02 7.31
N ARG A 121 14.19 0.58 7.44
CA ARG A 121 13.28 0.38 8.57
C ARG A 121 12.00 -0.26 8.05
N ALA A 122 11.69 -1.46 8.52
CA ALA A 122 10.57 -2.25 8.03
C ALA A 122 9.42 -2.26 9.03
N HIS A 123 8.21 -1.99 8.55
CA HIS A 123 6.95 -2.21 9.28
C HIS A 123 6.61 -3.70 9.24
N LEU A 124 6.56 -4.32 10.41
CA LEU A 124 6.49 -5.76 10.56
C LEU A 124 5.57 -6.14 11.72
N PRO A 125 4.74 -7.20 11.58
CA PRO A 125 4.10 -7.79 12.75
C PRO A 125 5.16 -8.22 13.77
N LEU A 126 4.84 -8.10 15.06
CA LEU A 126 5.74 -8.47 16.15
C LEU A 126 6.34 -9.89 16.00
N ALA A 127 5.56 -10.84 15.48
CA ALA A 127 6.00 -12.22 15.27
C ALA A 127 7.14 -12.33 14.25
N ASP A 128 7.11 -11.53 13.17
CA ASP A 128 8.14 -11.49 12.13
C ASP A 128 9.46 -10.93 12.69
N LYS A 129 9.39 -9.84 13.47
CA LYS A 129 10.55 -9.27 14.15
C LYS A 129 11.19 -10.29 15.09
N GLN A 130 10.40 -10.88 15.99
CA GLN A 130 10.90 -11.87 16.95
C GLN A 130 11.50 -13.10 16.27
N PHE A 131 10.97 -13.52 15.12
CA PHE A 131 11.53 -14.62 14.36
C PHE A 131 12.91 -14.29 13.80
N ALA A 132 13.08 -13.11 13.21
CA ALA A 132 14.39 -12.69 12.72
C ALA A 132 15.41 -12.50 13.85
N ASP A 133 15.02 -11.91 14.98
CA ASP A 133 15.89 -11.75 16.14
C ASP A 133 16.42 -13.11 16.65
N ARG A 134 15.54 -14.13 16.69
CA ARG A 134 15.93 -15.52 17.01
C ARG A 134 16.88 -16.10 15.97
N LYS A 135 16.60 -15.93 14.68
CA LYS A 135 17.47 -16.44 13.60
C LYS A 135 18.85 -15.80 13.60
N LEU A 136 18.94 -14.50 13.88
CA LEU A 136 20.21 -13.80 14.02
C LEU A 136 21.00 -14.33 15.22
N SER A 137 20.35 -14.49 16.37
CA SER A 137 20.96 -15.04 17.59
C SER A 137 21.47 -16.47 17.39
N GLU A 138 20.62 -17.38 16.87
CA GLU A 138 20.98 -18.75 16.50
C GLU A 138 22.16 -18.77 15.51
N GLY A 139 22.14 -17.85 14.55
CA GLY A 139 23.19 -17.67 13.56
C GLY A 139 24.54 -17.30 14.16
N PHE A 140 24.56 -16.34 15.10
CA PHE A 140 25.77 -15.96 15.83
C PHE A 140 26.33 -17.11 16.66
N GLU A 141 25.47 -17.89 17.34
CA GLU A 141 25.89 -19.04 18.13
C GLU A 141 26.50 -20.14 17.24
N ASN A 142 25.80 -20.51 16.18
CA ASN A 142 26.23 -21.57 15.26
C ASN A 142 27.53 -21.23 14.53
N GLN A 143 27.71 -19.98 14.14
CA GLN A 143 28.92 -19.50 13.46
C GLN A 143 30.00 -19.02 14.43
N ARG A 144 29.74 -19.06 15.74
CA ARG A 144 30.64 -18.61 16.81
C ARG A 144 31.14 -17.17 16.61
N VAL A 145 30.28 -16.29 16.11
CA VAL A 145 30.60 -14.86 15.95
C VAL A 145 30.68 -14.24 17.34
N LEU A 146 31.80 -13.64 17.70
CA LEU A 146 32.00 -12.93 18.96
C LEU A 146 31.84 -11.42 18.77
N ASP A 147 31.84 -10.69 19.88
CA ASP A 147 31.79 -9.23 19.83
C ASP A 147 33.02 -8.68 19.08
N ALA A 148 32.82 -7.62 18.30
CA ALA A 148 33.78 -7.04 17.35
C ALA A 148 34.19 -7.93 16.14
N ASP A 149 33.68 -9.16 16.02
CA ASP A 149 33.93 -9.98 14.83
C ASP A 149 33.20 -9.41 13.62
N GLN A 150 33.87 -9.49 12.47
CA GLN A 150 33.26 -9.25 11.17
C GLN A 150 32.56 -10.51 10.66
N PHE A 151 31.36 -10.32 10.11
CA PHE A 151 30.56 -11.40 9.53
C PHE A 151 29.79 -10.93 8.28
N GLU A 152 29.51 -11.87 7.40
CA GLU A 152 28.50 -11.72 6.35
C GLU A 152 27.19 -12.34 6.83
N VAL A 153 26.07 -11.89 6.27
CA VAL A 153 24.76 -12.52 6.51
C VAL A 153 24.16 -12.93 5.18
N LYS A 154 23.70 -14.18 5.11
CA LYS A 154 23.06 -14.75 3.93
C LYS A 154 21.58 -14.94 4.20
N PHE A 155 20.75 -14.14 3.53
CA PHE A 155 19.30 -14.28 3.57
C PHE A 155 18.79 -15.28 2.54
N THR A 156 17.85 -16.12 2.93
CA THR A 156 17.11 -17.00 2.02
C THR A 156 15.62 -16.92 2.35
N THR A 157 14.81 -16.47 1.41
CA THR A 157 13.36 -16.51 1.49
C THR A 157 12.78 -17.21 0.25
N PRO A 158 11.51 -17.65 0.28
CA PRO A 158 10.87 -18.20 -0.90
C PRO A 158 10.87 -17.17 -2.02
N THR A 159 11.41 -17.53 -3.18
CA THR A 159 11.29 -16.73 -4.39
C THR A 159 9.88 -16.89 -4.95
N ALA A 160 9.25 -15.78 -5.35
CA ALA A 160 7.99 -15.82 -6.07
C ALA A 160 8.13 -16.68 -7.33
N GLY A 161 7.18 -17.60 -7.54
CA GLY A 161 7.03 -18.27 -8.84
C GLY A 161 6.52 -17.28 -9.90
N PRO A 162 6.27 -17.74 -11.14
CA PRO A 162 5.54 -16.93 -12.11
C PRO A 162 4.25 -16.39 -11.51
N GLN A 163 3.97 -15.12 -11.74
CA GLN A 163 2.79 -14.42 -11.22
C GLN A 163 2.25 -13.42 -12.23
N ALA A 164 1.03 -12.96 -11.98
CA ALA A 164 0.42 -11.91 -12.76
C ALA A 164 1.34 -10.68 -12.86
N ARG A 165 1.36 -10.04 -14.03
CA ARG A 165 2.29 -8.93 -14.32
C ARG A 165 2.16 -7.78 -13.31
N CYS A 166 0.95 -7.45 -12.88
CA CYS A 166 0.73 -6.38 -11.91
C CYS A 166 1.27 -6.72 -10.52
N LEU A 167 1.53 -8.00 -10.20
CA LEU A 167 2.15 -8.44 -8.96
C LEU A 167 3.69 -8.40 -9.02
N GLU A 168 4.28 -8.50 -10.22
CA GLU A 168 5.75 -8.52 -10.39
C GLU A 168 6.43 -7.25 -9.85
N SER A 169 5.77 -6.10 -9.99
CA SER A 169 6.25 -4.84 -9.46
C SER A 169 5.09 -3.91 -9.15
N ALA A 170 4.90 -3.60 -7.86
CA ALA A 170 3.96 -2.57 -7.45
C ALA A 170 4.46 -1.18 -7.89
N PRO A 171 3.62 -0.33 -8.51
CA PRO A 171 4.04 1.02 -8.88
C PRO A 171 4.39 1.87 -7.64
N ALA A 172 5.25 2.87 -7.83
CA ALA A 172 5.61 3.84 -6.79
C ALA A 172 4.38 4.45 -6.09
N GLY A 173 4.41 4.49 -4.75
CA GLY A 173 3.30 4.99 -3.92
C GLY A 173 2.12 4.02 -3.75
N SER A 174 2.28 2.74 -4.14
CA SER A 174 1.29 1.70 -3.84
C SER A 174 1.42 1.21 -2.39
N LEU A 175 0.29 0.85 -1.79
CA LEU A 175 0.20 0.25 -0.46
C LEU A 175 -0.25 -1.21 -0.57
N PRO A 176 0.26 -2.11 0.30
CA PRO A 176 -0.18 -3.50 0.34
C PRO A 176 -1.69 -3.62 0.62
N SER A 177 -2.33 -4.56 -0.06
CA SER A 177 -3.74 -4.89 0.11
C SER A 177 -3.98 -6.38 -0.19
N GLY A 178 -3.93 -7.21 0.84
CA GLY A 178 -4.03 -8.67 0.68
C GLY A 178 -2.82 -9.22 -0.08
N ASP A 179 -3.06 -10.06 -1.07
CA ASP A 179 -2.02 -10.65 -1.93
C ASP A 179 -1.59 -9.71 -3.09
N GLY A 180 -1.95 -8.43 -3.02
CA GLY A 180 -1.57 -7.44 -4.02
C GLY A 180 -1.52 -6.03 -3.41
N TRP A 181 -1.91 -5.01 -4.18
CA TRP A 181 -1.70 -3.61 -3.81
C TRP A 181 -2.78 -2.67 -4.30
N ILE A 182 -2.86 -1.49 -3.67
CA ILE A 182 -3.72 -0.37 -4.07
C ILE A 182 -2.87 0.90 -4.16
N ARG A 183 -3.09 1.69 -5.21
CA ARG A 183 -2.46 2.99 -5.43
C ARG A 183 -3.51 4.04 -5.75
N ASN A 184 -3.52 5.12 -4.97
CA ASN A 184 -4.38 6.27 -5.23
C ASN A 184 -3.49 7.49 -5.52
N THR A 185 -3.82 8.20 -6.58
CA THR A 185 -3.14 9.43 -6.98
C THR A 185 -4.07 10.61 -6.84
N THR A 186 -3.50 11.78 -6.60
CA THR A 186 -4.24 13.04 -6.44
C THR A 186 -3.57 14.16 -7.23
N GLU A 187 -4.30 15.25 -7.44
CA GLU A 187 -3.78 16.50 -7.99
C GLU A 187 -4.27 17.70 -7.17
N PRO A 188 -3.53 18.82 -7.14
CA PRO A 188 -3.92 19.99 -6.37
C PRO A 188 -5.17 20.69 -6.93
N VAL A 189 -6.00 21.22 -6.04
CA VAL A 189 -7.11 22.12 -6.34
C VAL A 189 -7.03 23.38 -5.50
N ALA A 190 -7.43 24.51 -6.07
CA ALA A 190 -7.40 25.80 -5.38
C ALA A 190 -8.35 25.84 -4.16
N HIS A 191 -9.46 25.09 -4.23
CA HIS A 191 -10.46 25.01 -3.18
C HIS A 191 -10.99 23.58 -3.07
N THR A 192 -11.00 23.00 -1.87
CA THR A 192 -11.61 21.68 -1.62
C THR A 192 -13.13 21.70 -1.75
N ASN A 193 -13.75 22.85 -1.51
CA ASN A 193 -15.17 23.10 -1.78
C ASN A 193 -15.28 24.46 -2.49
N LYS A 194 -15.69 24.47 -3.75
CA LYS A 194 -15.66 25.68 -4.59
C LYS A 194 -16.98 26.46 -4.60
N THR A 195 -18.08 25.86 -4.14
CA THR A 195 -19.41 26.51 -4.12
C THR A 195 -19.79 27.04 -2.74
N THR A 196 -19.01 26.74 -1.71
CA THR A 196 -19.22 27.28 -0.35
C THR A 196 -18.88 28.77 -0.26
N THR A 197 -19.44 29.45 0.74
CA THR A 197 -19.14 30.86 1.03
C THR A 197 -18.74 31.00 2.51
N PRO A 198 -17.45 31.28 2.81
CA PRO A 198 -16.32 31.37 1.88
C PRO A 198 -16.00 30.02 1.21
N PRO A 199 -15.29 30.02 0.05
CA PRO A 199 -14.74 28.80 -0.53
C PRO A 199 -13.83 28.07 0.45
N GLY A 200 -13.76 26.74 0.32
CA GLY A 200 -12.86 25.90 1.10
C GLY A 200 -11.37 26.23 0.85
N PRO A 201 -10.46 25.82 1.73
CA PRO A 201 -9.02 26.00 1.53
C PRO A 201 -8.51 25.20 0.33
N ALA A 202 -7.28 25.48 -0.12
CA ALA A 202 -6.59 24.64 -1.09
C ALA A 202 -6.41 23.20 -0.57
N GLY A 203 -6.38 22.25 -1.49
CA GLY A 203 -6.23 20.82 -1.15
C GLY A 203 -5.92 19.99 -2.39
N THR A 204 -6.34 18.72 -2.37
CA THR A 204 -6.16 17.81 -3.50
C THR A 204 -7.45 17.09 -3.84
N ARG A 205 -7.60 16.63 -5.09
CA ARG A 205 -8.68 15.75 -5.54
C ARG A 205 -8.10 14.44 -6.08
N PRO A 206 -8.82 13.29 -5.98
CA PRO A 206 -8.39 12.04 -6.59
C PRO A 206 -8.29 12.12 -8.12
N THR A 207 -7.30 11.48 -8.72
CA THR A 207 -7.13 11.46 -10.20
C THR A 207 -7.16 10.07 -10.78
N THR A 208 -6.55 9.08 -10.13
CA THR A 208 -6.60 7.68 -10.55
C THR A 208 -6.41 6.77 -9.34
N ALA A 209 -7.22 5.72 -9.29
CA ALA A 209 -7.13 4.64 -8.34
C ALA A 209 -6.84 3.33 -9.09
N GLN A 210 -5.76 2.65 -8.73
CA GLN A 210 -5.33 1.39 -9.32
C GLN A 210 -5.22 0.33 -8.23
N ALA A 211 -5.50 -0.91 -8.59
CA ALA A 211 -5.27 -2.05 -7.73
C ALA A 211 -4.79 -3.26 -8.53
N CYS A 212 -3.89 -4.02 -7.95
CA CYS A 212 -3.63 -5.39 -8.37
C CYS A 212 -4.28 -6.31 -7.32
N LEU A 213 -5.40 -6.93 -7.68
CA LEU A 213 -6.22 -7.72 -6.77
C LEU A 213 -5.79 -9.20 -6.87
N GLY A 214 -4.94 -9.64 -5.95
CA GLY A 214 -4.52 -11.04 -5.84
C GLY A 214 -5.59 -11.96 -5.25
N LYS A 215 -5.23 -13.23 -5.03
CA LYS A 215 -6.17 -14.28 -4.58
C LYS A 215 -6.86 -13.95 -3.27
N LYS A 216 -6.13 -13.43 -2.29
CA LYS A 216 -6.67 -12.90 -1.04
C LYS A 216 -6.83 -11.39 -1.17
N LEU A 217 -8.08 -10.93 -1.12
CA LEU A 217 -8.36 -9.49 -1.09
C LEU A 217 -7.96 -8.87 0.25
N GLY A 218 -7.50 -7.62 0.19
CA GLY A 218 -7.17 -6.84 1.38
C GLY A 218 -8.40 -6.45 2.19
N LYS A 219 -8.18 -6.05 3.44
CA LYS A 219 -9.23 -5.53 4.33
C LYS A 219 -9.42 -4.03 4.11
N GLY A 220 -10.53 -3.66 3.46
CA GLY A 220 -10.92 -2.27 3.31
C GLY A 220 -11.53 -1.67 4.58
N SER A 221 -11.90 -0.39 4.51
CA SER A 221 -12.54 0.36 5.60
C SER A 221 -13.77 1.14 5.13
N GLY A 222 -14.62 1.55 6.07
CA GLY A 222 -15.80 2.36 5.74
C GLY A 222 -15.42 3.79 5.35
N ALA A 223 -16.20 4.41 4.47
CA ALA A 223 -15.96 5.79 4.03
C ALA A 223 -16.40 6.81 5.08
N THR A 224 -15.49 7.69 5.51
CA THR A 224 -15.76 8.76 6.48
C THR A 224 -15.00 10.04 6.10
N GLY A 225 -15.14 11.10 6.89
CA GLY A 225 -14.37 12.34 6.72
C GLY A 225 -15.05 13.41 5.86
N ASP A 226 -14.40 14.57 5.74
CA ASP A 226 -14.81 15.67 4.88
C ASP A 226 -13.91 15.65 3.62
N ILE A 227 -14.36 14.93 2.59
CA ILE A 227 -13.59 14.75 1.35
C ILE A 227 -13.73 15.97 0.44
N THR A 228 -12.81 16.15 -0.50
CA THR A 228 -12.90 17.21 -1.52
C THR A 228 -14.22 17.13 -2.28
N GLY A 229 -14.94 18.25 -2.31
CA GLY A 229 -16.25 18.43 -2.92
C GLY A 229 -17.43 17.97 -2.05
N TRP A 230 -17.20 17.50 -0.81
CA TRP A 230 -18.30 16.96 0.01
C TRP A 230 -19.35 18.01 0.37
N GLN A 231 -18.92 19.22 0.74
CA GLN A 231 -19.86 20.31 1.07
C GLN A 231 -20.52 20.87 -0.19
N ASP A 232 -19.78 20.94 -1.31
CA ASP A 232 -20.36 21.30 -2.61
C ASP A 232 -21.49 20.33 -3.00
N ALA A 233 -21.29 19.02 -2.78
CA ALA A 233 -22.30 18.00 -3.06
C ALA A 233 -23.54 18.19 -2.17
N GLN A 234 -23.34 18.48 -0.87
CA GLN A 234 -24.44 18.73 0.05
C GLN A 234 -25.25 19.97 -0.35
N GLN A 235 -24.60 21.04 -0.78
CA GLN A 235 -25.28 22.23 -1.29
C GLN A 235 -26.06 21.95 -2.57
N PHE A 236 -25.50 21.18 -3.50
CA PHE A 236 -26.19 20.78 -4.73
C PHE A 236 -27.46 19.98 -4.41
N ASN A 237 -27.39 19.03 -3.47
CA ASN A 237 -28.54 18.23 -3.04
C ASN A 237 -29.63 19.11 -2.41
N ALA A 238 -29.24 20.03 -1.53
CA ALA A 238 -30.17 20.98 -0.91
C ALA A 238 -30.86 21.91 -1.93
N ALA A 239 -30.15 22.30 -2.99
CA ALA A 239 -30.70 23.12 -4.06
C ALA A 239 -31.62 22.36 -5.03
N ASN A 240 -31.62 21.02 -5.01
CA ASN A 240 -32.37 20.17 -5.93
C ASN A 240 -33.26 19.17 -5.18
N PRO A 241 -34.34 19.63 -4.51
CA PRO A 241 -35.22 18.75 -3.76
C PRO A 241 -35.98 17.73 -4.66
N PRO A 242 -36.37 16.56 -4.12
CA PRO A 242 -36.23 16.14 -2.73
C PRO A 242 -34.80 15.73 -2.36
N LEU A 243 -34.42 15.92 -1.09
CA LEU A 243 -33.12 15.47 -0.57
C LEU A 243 -32.99 13.95 -0.73
N VAL A 244 -31.95 13.53 -1.44
CA VAL A 244 -31.67 12.11 -1.67
C VAL A 244 -30.30 11.73 -1.10
N ALA A 245 -30.15 10.47 -0.69
CA ALA A 245 -28.93 10.01 -0.06
C ALA A 245 -27.71 10.18 -0.98
N GLN A 246 -26.68 10.83 -0.45
CA GLN A 246 -25.34 10.93 -1.04
C GLN A 246 -24.38 10.00 -0.31
N ALA A 247 -23.29 9.63 -0.98
CA ALA A 247 -22.27 8.77 -0.45
C ALA A 247 -20.87 9.31 -0.74
N ARG A 248 -19.93 8.86 0.08
CA ARG A 248 -18.50 8.95 -0.21
C ARG A 248 -18.14 7.67 -0.97
N CYS A 249 -18.20 7.74 -2.29
CA CYS A 249 -17.93 6.59 -3.15
C CYS A 249 -16.45 6.24 -3.09
N HIS A 250 -16.16 4.97 -2.87
CA HIS A 250 -14.82 4.44 -3.06
C HIS A 250 -14.49 4.37 -4.55
N LEU A 251 -13.24 4.68 -4.92
CA LEU A 251 -12.72 4.40 -6.26
C LEU A 251 -12.28 2.94 -6.38
N ILE A 252 -11.49 2.44 -5.43
CA ILE A 252 -11.35 1.01 -5.15
C ILE A 252 -12.25 0.66 -3.98
N ALA A 253 -13.25 -0.20 -4.20
CA ALA A 253 -14.22 -0.56 -3.17
C ALA A 253 -13.60 -1.16 -1.91
N ASN A 254 -14.24 -0.94 -0.76
CA ASN A 254 -13.79 -1.53 0.51
C ASN A 254 -13.78 -3.06 0.50
N ILE A 255 -14.71 -3.68 -0.22
CA ILE A 255 -14.76 -5.14 -0.42
C ILE A 255 -13.61 -5.69 -1.27
N LEU A 256 -12.90 -4.82 -1.98
CA LEU A 256 -11.69 -5.12 -2.76
C LEU A 256 -10.42 -4.64 -2.03
N GLY A 257 -10.53 -4.19 -0.77
CA GLY A 257 -9.42 -3.72 0.05
C GLY A 257 -9.26 -2.20 0.13
N GLY A 258 -10.09 -1.43 -0.56
CA GLY A 258 -10.06 0.03 -0.54
C GLY A 258 -10.23 0.64 0.85
N LYS A 259 -9.40 1.63 1.16
CA LYS A 259 -9.49 2.42 2.39
C LYS A 259 -10.39 3.63 2.20
N GLY A 260 -11.06 4.08 3.25
CA GLY A 260 -12.01 5.19 3.23
C GLY A 260 -12.05 6.04 4.49
N ARG A 261 -11.18 5.83 5.49
CA ARG A 261 -11.15 6.64 6.71
C ARG A 261 -10.14 7.78 6.56
N VAL A 262 -10.13 8.69 7.53
CA VAL A 262 -9.14 9.78 7.56
C VAL A 262 -7.77 9.25 7.95
N ARG A 263 -7.72 8.35 8.94
CA ARG A 263 -6.46 7.85 9.53
C ARG A 263 -5.74 6.79 8.69
N ASP A 264 -6.41 6.20 7.71
CA ASP A 264 -5.83 5.19 6.83
C ASP A 264 -5.50 5.75 5.43
N GLY A 265 -5.47 7.07 5.28
CA GLY A 265 -5.22 7.75 4.00
C GLY A 265 -6.34 7.58 2.97
N GLY A 266 -7.47 6.97 3.36
CA GLY A 266 -8.57 6.62 2.48
C GLY A 266 -9.26 7.80 1.79
N GLN A 267 -9.04 9.04 2.25
CA GLN A 267 -9.63 10.23 1.61
C GLN A 267 -9.25 10.36 0.13
N ASN A 268 -8.05 9.89 -0.26
CA ASN A 268 -7.59 9.89 -1.66
C ASN A 268 -8.30 8.85 -2.54
N ASN A 269 -9.02 7.92 -1.94
CA ASN A 269 -9.79 6.87 -2.60
C ASN A 269 -11.29 7.20 -2.65
N LEU A 270 -11.69 8.43 -2.29
CA LEU A 270 -13.09 8.80 -2.14
C LEU A 270 -13.49 9.98 -3.01
N VAL A 271 -14.66 9.90 -3.63
CA VAL A 271 -15.31 11.04 -4.32
C VAL A 271 -16.76 11.21 -3.85
N PRO A 272 -17.29 12.44 -3.81
CA PRO A 272 -18.71 12.66 -3.56
C PRO A 272 -19.56 12.08 -4.69
N CYS A 273 -20.62 11.38 -4.34
CA CYS A 273 -21.49 10.74 -5.32
C CYS A 273 -22.91 10.52 -4.80
N TRP A 274 -23.80 10.11 -5.70
CA TRP A 274 -25.11 9.61 -5.31
C TRP A 274 -25.03 8.18 -4.76
N GLN A 275 -25.74 7.92 -3.65
CA GLN A 275 -25.83 6.58 -3.08
C GLN A 275 -26.51 5.60 -4.05
N VAL A 276 -27.54 6.05 -4.77
CA VAL A 276 -28.18 5.30 -5.86
C VAL A 276 -27.90 6.04 -7.16
N GLY A 277 -27.31 5.36 -8.14
CA GLY A 277 -26.70 5.95 -9.34
C GLY A 277 -25.27 5.45 -9.47
N MET A 278 -24.30 6.30 -9.13
CA MET A 278 -22.88 5.93 -9.24
C MET A 278 -22.45 4.87 -8.24
N ASN A 279 -22.80 5.00 -6.95
CA ASN A 279 -22.34 4.05 -5.91
C ASN A 279 -23.00 2.67 -6.06
N THR A 280 -24.35 2.65 -6.09
CA THR A 280 -25.16 1.43 -6.16
C THR A 280 -26.26 1.56 -7.22
N GLY A 281 -26.80 0.45 -7.69
CA GLY A 281 -27.74 0.40 -8.81
C GLY A 281 -27.23 -0.49 -9.94
N THR A 282 -27.82 -0.43 -11.12
CA THR A 282 -27.39 -1.23 -12.27
C THR A 282 -27.62 -0.51 -13.60
N PRO A 283 -26.56 -0.20 -14.37
CA PRO A 283 -25.14 -0.31 -14.01
C PRO A 283 -24.76 0.73 -12.94
N SER A 284 -23.79 0.40 -12.09
CA SER A 284 -23.15 1.30 -11.10
C SER A 284 -21.73 0.80 -10.82
N MET A 285 -20.94 1.50 -10.01
CA MET A 285 -19.63 0.99 -9.57
C MET A 285 -19.76 -0.39 -8.91
N ARG A 286 -20.79 -0.57 -8.06
CA ARG A 286 -21.07 -1.86 -7.39
C ARG A 286 -21.24 -3.03 -8.35
N THR A 287 -21.76 -2.79 -9.56
CA THR A 287 -21.94 -3.84 -10.59
C THR A 287 -20.59 -4.48 -10.95
N TYR A 288 -19.59 -3.66 -11.25
CA TYR A 288 -18.27 -4.11 -11.70
C TYR A 288 -17.37 -4.55 -10.54
N GLU A 289 -17.52 -3.93 -9.37
CA GLU A 289 -16.84 -4.37 -8.14
C GLU A 289 -17.27 -5.78 -7.72
N ALA A 290 -18.56 -6.12 -7.87
CA ALA A 290 -19.07 -7.45 -7.57
C ALA A 290 -18.53 -8.49 -8.55
N GLU A 291 -18.33 -8.12 -9.82
CA GLU A 291 -17.72 -8.98 -10.83
C GLU A 291 -16.26 -9.32 -10.48
N ALA A 292 -15.45 -8.32 -10.10
CA ALA A 292 -14.08 -8.54 -9.65
C ALA A 292 -14.03 -9.40 -8.37
N GLN A 293 -14.87 -9.09 -7.38
CA GLN A 293 -14.96 -9.87 -6.13
C GLN A 293 -15.30 -11.35 -6.39
N LYS A 294 -16.29 -11.59 -7.26
CA LYS A 294 -16.69 -12.94 -7.64
C LYS A 294 -15.55 -13.67 -8.35
N LYS A 295 -14.87 -13.00 -9.29
CA LYS A 295 -13.79 -13.59 -10.07
C LYS A 295 -12.62 -14.07 -9.20
N VAL A 296 -12.16 -13.24 -8.25
CA VAL A 296 -11.09 -13.62 -7.31
C VAL A 296 -11.47 -14.83 -6.45
N ALA A 297 -12.75 -14.94 -6.08
CA ALA A 297 -13.27 -16.05 -5.27
C ALA A 297 -13.39 -17.38 -6.05
N GLU A 298 -13.33 -17.38 -7.38
CA GLU A 298 -13.42 -18.61 -8.19
C GLU A 298 -12.26 -19.56 -7.92
N GLN A 299 -12.53 -20.87 -7.88
CA GLN A 299 -11.47 -21.87 -7.71
C GLN A 299 -10.45 -21.87 -8.87
N SER A 300 -10.90 -21.48 -10.07
CA SER A 300 -10.06 -21.33 -11.27
C SER A 300 -9.20 -20.05 -11.29
N PHE A 301 -9.34 -19.18 -10.29
CA PHE A 301 -8.45 -18.05 -10.10
C PHE A 301 -7.30 -18.53 -9.22
N GLY A 302 -6.12 -18.71 -9.81
CA GLY A 302 -4.94 -19.26 -9.17
C GLY A 302 -4.41 -18.38 -8.04
N ALA A 303 -3.51 -18.93 -7.23
CA ALA A 303 -2.86 -18.16 -6.16
C ALA A 303 -2.09 -16.97 -6.75
N ASN A 304 -1.42 -17.16 -7.88
CA ASN A 304 -0.56 -16.16 -8.50
C ASN A 304 -1.24 -15.38 -9.64
N ASP A 305 -2.55 -15.56 -9.81
CA ASP A 305 -3.35 -14.73 -10.72
C ASP A 305 -3.72 -13.42 -10.02
N ALA A 306 -3.95 -12.37 -10.79
CA ALA A 306 -4.44 -11.09 -10.26
C ALA A 306 -5.43 -10.42 -11.22
N ILE A 307 -6.19 -9.48 -10.69
CA ILE A 307 -6.98 -8.55 -11.50
C ILE A 307 -6.30 -7.19 -11.44
N PHE A 308 -5.82 -6.71 -12.58
CA PHE A 308 -5.44 -5.29 -12.72
C PHE A 308 -6.71 -4.47 -12.88
N TYR A 309 -7.05 -3.68 -11.87
CA TYR A 309 -8.28 -2.93 -11.75
C TYR A 309 -7.97 -1.43 -11.68
N GLN A 310 -8.65 -0.61 -12.48
CA GLN A 310 -8.41 0.84 -12.51
C GLN A 310 -9.72 1.62 -12.55
N VAL A 311 -9.76 2.71 -11.77
CA VAL A 311 -10.83 3.70 -11.77
C VAL A 311 -10.25 5.11 -11.90
N THR A 312 -10.76 5.86 -12.87
CA THR A 312 -10.32 7.24 -13.15
C THR A 312 -11.54 8.17 -13.10
N PRO A 313 -11.64 9.05 -12.08
CA PRO A 313 -12.63 10.11 -12.05
C PRO A 313 -12.53 11.03 -13.27
N VAL A 314 -13.68 11.41 -13.82
CA VAL A 314 -13.78 12.34 -14.94
C VAL A 314 -14.31 13.67 -14.41
N TYR A 315 -13.47 14.70 -14.50
CA TYR A 315 -13.81 16.06 -14.08
C TYR A 315 -14.19 16.93 -15.28
N ARG A 316 -15.00 17.97 -15.03
CA ARG A 316 -15.41 18.91 -16.08
C ARG A 316 -14.25 19.81 -16.52
N ASP A 317 -13.48 20.29 -15.55
CA ASP A 317 -12.33 21.15 -15.77
C ASP A 317 -11.32 21.07 -14.60
N ALA A 318 -10.26 21.87 -14.66
CA ALA A 318 -9.21 21.92 -13.65
C ALA A 318 -9.68 22.44 -12.27
N THR A 319 -10.85 23.07 -12.19
CA THR A 319 -11.43 23.61 -10.95
C THR A 319 -12.44 22.67 -10.30
N SER A 320 -12.92 21.64 -11.01
CA SER A 320 -13.90 20.70 -10.47
C SER A 320 -13.41 20.01 -9.18
N THR A 321 -14.26 19.89 -8.19
CA THR A 321 -13.98 19.14 -6.96
C THR A 321 -14.74 17.81 -6.92
N ILE A 322 -15.81 17.71 -7.73
CA ILE A 322 -16.67 16.52 -7.84
C ILE A 322 -16.62 16.02 -9.29
N PRO A 323 -16.38 14.73 -9.54
CA PRO A 323 -16.36 14.21 -10.90
C PRO A 323 -17.79 14.10 -11.48
N VAL A 324 -17.91 14.30 -12.79
CA VAL A 324 -19.16 14.06 -13.55
C VAL A 324 -19.47 12.57 -13.74
N GLY A 325 -18.48 11.72 -13.48
CA GLY A 325 -18.57 10.27 -13.55
C GLY A 325 -17.19 9.64 -13.34
N VAL A 326 -17.12 8.33 -13.45
CA VAL A 326 -15.85 7.58 -13.40
C VAL A 326 -15.75 6.68 -14.63
N THR A 327 -14.52 6.47 -15.09
CA THR A 327 -14.19 5.37 -15.99
C THR A 327 -13.60 4.22 -15.18
N MET A 328 -14.01 2.99 -15.46
CA MET A 328 -13.55 1.78 -14.77
C MET A 328 -13.10 0.75 -15.81
N SER A 329 -12.02 0.02 -15.52
CA SER A 329 -11.58 -1.10 -16.36
C SER A 329 -10.93 -2.19 -15.51
N ALA A 330 -11.01 -3.44 -15.97
CA ALA A 330 -10.33 -4.54 -15.31
C ALA A 330 -9.91 -5.66 -16.27
N ASN A 331 -8.68 -6.13 -16.10
CA ASN A 331 -8.14 -7.31 -16.78
C ASN A 331 -7.75 -8.37 -15.74
N ILE A 332 -8.02 -9.63 -16.03
CA ILE A 332 -7.42 -10.77 -15.33
C ILE A 332 -6.05 -11.01 -15.95
N GLU A 333 -5.02 -10.96 -15.13
CA GLU A 333 -3.66 -11.30 -15.48
C GLU A 333 -3.31 -12.64 -14.83
N ARG A 334 -2.88 -13.60 -15.64
CA ARG A 334 -2.59 -14.96 -15.19
C ARG A 334 -1.11 -15.15 -14.92
N ALA A 335 -0.80 -16.09 -14.03
CA ALA A 335 0.57 -16.47 -13.71
C ALA A 335 1.37 -17.01 -14.92
N ASP A 336 0.68 -17.52 -15.96
CA ASP A 336 1.30 -17.98 -17.21
C ASP A 336 1.58 -16.85 -18.21
N GLY A 337 1.32 -15.60 -17.83
CA GLY A 337 1.51 -14.40 -18.65
C GLY A 337 0.33 -14.09 -19.58
N THR A 338 -0.74 -14.89 -19.59
CA THR A 338 -1.94 -14.56 -20.37
C THR A 338 -2.76 -13.46 -19.70
N THR A 339 -3.54 -12.74 -20.51
CA THR A 339 -4.42 -11.66 -20.04
C THR A 339 -5.80 -11.82 -20.65
N GLU A 340 -6.83 -11.76 -19.81
CA GLU A 340 -8.23 -11.83 -20.19
C GLU A 340 -8.95 -10.55 -19.76
N LEU A 341 -9.85 -10.02 -20.59
CA LEU A 341 -10.67 -8.88 -20.20
C LEU A 341 -11.73 -9.35 -19.19
N LEU A 342 -11.79 -8.74 -18.00
CA LEU A 342 -12.91 -8.96 -17.08
C LEU A 342 -14.10 -8.10 -17.51
N PHE A 343 -13.88 -6.79 -17.60
CA PHE A 343 -14.82 -5.86 -18.21
C PHE A 343 -14.07 -4.72 -18.93
N PRO A 344 -14.64 -4.19 -20.04
CA PRO A 344 -14.01 -3.14 -20.82
C PRO A 344 -13.91 -1.82 -20.06
N ASN A 345 -13.36 -0.78 -20.69
CA ASN A 345 -13.47 0.57 -20.16
C ASN A 345 -14.94 1.01 -20.15
N VAL A 346 -15.56 1.03 -18.96
CA VAL A 346 -16.96 1.41 -18.74
C VAL A 346 -17.05 2.78 -18.08
N TYR A 347 -18.03 3.58 -18.49
CA TYR A 347 -18.26 4.90 -17.91
C TYR A 347 -19.52 4.90 -17.05
N ILE A 348 -19.39 5.34 -15.80
CA ILE A 348 -20.48 5.43 -14.82
C ILE A 348 -20.71 6.90 -14.49
N THR A 349 -21.90 7.41 -14.81
CA THR A 349 -22.26 8.81 -14.56
C THR A 349 -22.51 9.07 -13.07
N ASN A 350 -22.10 10.25 -12.59
CA ASN A 350 -22.39 10.70 -11.24
C ASN A 350 -23.78 11.36 -11.13
N THR A 351 -24.79 10.70 -11.69
CA THR A 351 -26.19 11.16 -11.76
C THR A 351 -27.03 10.47 -10.69
N GLN A 352 -28.15 11.10 -10.33
CA GLN A 352 -29.06 10.50 -9.36
C GLN A 352 -29.80 9.34 -10.04
N ALA A 353 -29.58 8.13 -9.52
CA ALA A 353 -29.94 6.89 -10.20
C ALA A 353 -29.46 6.88 -11.67
N ASN A 354 -30.13 6.11 -12.51
CA ASN A 354 -29.79 6.00 -13.94
C ASN A 354 -30.68 6.90 -14.81
N THR A 355 -30.98 8.10 -14.30
CA THR A 355 -31.89 9.06 -14.95
C THR A 355 -31.18 9.98 -15.96
N GLY A 356 -29.85 10.11 -15.86
CA GLY A 356 -29.09 11.11 -16.61
C GLY A 356 -29.26 12.55 -16.08
N LEU A 357 -30.10 12.75 -15.06
CA LEU A 357 -30.36 14.04 -14.44
C LEU A 357 -29.53 14.21 -13.16
N LEU A 358 -29.42 15.46 -12.71
CA LEU A 358 -28.84 15.80 -11.41
C LEU A 358 -27.42 15.25 -11.24
N ASN A 359 -26.56 15.49 -12.24
CA ASN A 359 -25.14 15.14 -12.16
C ASN A 359 -24.46 15.99 -11.08
N LEU A 360 -23.80 15.36 -10.10
CA LEU A 360 -23.11 16.06 -9.01
C LEU A 360 -21.81 16.75 -9.46
N GLY A 361 -21.26 16.38 -10.61
CA GLY A 361 -20.00 16.91 -11.10
C GLY A 361 -20.09 18.41 -11.44
N ASN A 362 -19.17 19.18 -10.87
CA ASN A 362 -19.15 20.64 -10.91
C ASN A 362 -18.02 21.24 -11.75
#